data_AF-A0ABD4ARD8-F1
#
_entry.id   AF-A0ABD4ARD8-F1
#
_cell.length_a   1.000
_cell.length_b   1.000
_cell.length_c   1.000
_cell.angle_alpha   90.00
_cell.angle_beta   90.00
_cell.angle_gamma   90.00
#
_symmetry.space_group_name_H-M   'P 1'
#
loop_
_entity.id
_entity.type
_entity.pdbx_description
1 polymer ?
#
loop_
_entity_poly.entity_id
_entity_poly.type
_entity_poly.pdbx_seq_one_letter_code
_entity_poly.pdbx_strand_id
1 'polypeptide(L)'
;MATKMNRSDGQERELQALTAELERERAESVELKRSFEAQAAEFAVQKAAAEGRLQERFREVAKLTQLIQERDQRLLDMQGQIEWLCRVISVLTKGFATSNKARWLAWIPAYFGHKWQKKSLKEQGLFDHEDYVSTYPDVLRANVDPLRHYVNHGIKEGRIIKRGA
;
A
#
# COMPACT_ATOMS: atom_id res chain seq x y z
N MET A 1 6.39 97.75 11.31
CA MET A 1 6.63 96.71 10.26
C MET A 1 7.54 95.56 10.73
N ALA A 2 8.52 95.79 11.61
CA ALA A 2 9.47 94.76 12.05
C ALA A 2 8.87 93.55 12.83
N THR A 3 7.80 93.76 13.61
CA THR A 3 7.22 92.70 14.47
C THR A 3 6.43 91.63 13.71
N LYS A 4 5.91 91.94 12.51
CA LYS A 4 5.23 90.95 11.64
C LYS A 4 6.23 90.06 10.90
N MET A 5 7.39 90.59 10.53
CA MET A 5 8.48 89.85 9.87
C MET A 5 9.07 88.77 10.80
N ASN A 6 9.32 89.11 12.06
CA ASN A 6 9.94 88.18 13.04
C ASN A 6 9.01 87.02 13.46
N ARG A 7 7.69 87.20 13.34
CA ARG A 7 6.69 86.15 13.62
C ARG A 7 6.54 85.19 12.43
N SER A 8 6.73 85.68 11.20
CA SER A 8 6.73 84.89 9.96
C SER A 8 7.94 83.94 9.90
N ASP A 9 9.14 84.44 10.20
CA ASP A 9 10.37 83.63 10.21
C ASP A 9 10.35 82.53 11.28
N GLY A 10 9.70 82.80 12.43
CA GLY A 10 9.49 81.80 13.48
C GLY A 10 8.55 80.68 13.05
N GLN A 11 7.45 81.02 12.37
CA GLN A 11 6.47 80.07 11.86
C GLN A 11 7.04 79.20 10.72
N GLU A 12 7.88 79.76 9.85
CA GLU A 12 8.56 78.99 8.80
C GLU A 12 9.54 77.97 9.37
N ARG A 13 10.30 78.33 10.41
CA ARG A 13 11.21 77.39 11.09
C ARG A 13 10.46 76.28 11.81
N GLU A 14 9.34 76.61 12.44
CA GLU A 14 8.48 75.62 13.12
C GLU A 14 7.83 74.66 12.11
N LEU A 15 7.35 75.17 10.97
CA LEU A 15 6.86 74.36 9.86
C LEU A 15 7.96 73.44 9.31
N GLN A 16 9.18 73.96 9.11
CA GLN A 16 10.32 73.15 8.65
C GLN A 16 10.68 72.03 9.63
N ALA A 17 10.68 72.32 10.94
CA ALA A 17 10.93 71.33 11.97
C ALA A 17 9.86 70.22 11.98
N LEU A 18 8.57 70.60 11.94
CA LEU A 18 7.46 69.66 11.86
C LEU A 18 7.49 68.81 10.59
N THR A 19 7.86 69.39 9.44
CA THR A 19 8.02 68.61 8.20
C THR A 19 9.17 67.61 8.30
N ALA A 20 10.30 67.99 8.89
CA ALA A 20 11.44 67.08 9.06
C ALA A 20 11.11 65.94 10.03
N GLU A 21 10.33 66.21 11.08
CA GLU A 21 9.87 65.20 12.02
C GLU A 21 8.85 64.24 11.39
N LEU A 22 7.88 64.76 10.63
CA LEU A 22 6.94 63.96 9.84
C LEU A 22 7.66 63.08 8.81
N GLU A 23 8.72 63.59 8.17
CA GLU A 23 9.54 62.81 7.24
C GLU A 23 10.30 61.68 7.93
N ARG A 24 10.82 61.90 9.15
CA ARG A 24 11.47 60.86 9.95
C ARG A 24 10.49 59.76 10.37
N GLU A 25 9.33 60.12 10.92
CA GLU A 25 8.31 59.13 11.31
C GLU A 25 7.81 58.33 10.09
N ARG A 26 7.67 58.98 8.93
CA ARG A 26 7.33 58.29 7.68
C ARG A 26 8.43 57.32 7.26
N ALA A 27 9.70 57.70 7.37
CA ALA A 27 10.83 56.84 7.05
C ALA A 27 10.88 55.61 7.98
N GLU A 28 10.73 55.81 9.30
CA GLU A 28 10.68 54.74 10.29
C GLU A 28 9.49 53.80 10.05
N SER A 29 8.31 54.34 9.75
CA SER A 29 7.12 53.56 9.42
C SER A 29 7.31 52.73 8.15
N VAL A 30 7.98 53.28 7.13
CA VAL A 30 8.31 52.55 5.89
C VAL A 30 9.31 51.43 6.18
N GLU A 31 10.33 51.68 7.00
CA GLU A 31 11.33 50.68 7.35
C GLU A 31 10.72 49.54 8.18
N LEU A 32 9.90 49.88 9.18
CA LEU A 32 9.15 48.90 9.97
C LEU A 32 8.20 48.08 9.10
N LYS A 33 7.48 48.72 8.18
CA LYS A 33 6.61 48.00 7.24
C LYS A 33 7.40 47.04 6.35
N ARG A 34 8.56 47.47 5.84
CA ARG A 34 9.45 46.60 5.04
C ARG A 34 9.97 45.41 5.83
N SER A 35 10.31 45.57 7.11
CA SER A 35 10.78 44.45 7.94
C SER A 35 9.65 43.44 8.23
N PHE A 36 8.44 43.92 8.49
CA PHE A 36 7.26 43.06 8.61
C PHE A 36 6.93 42.32 7.32
N GLU A 37 6.98 43.00 6.16
CA GLU A 37 6.78 42.37 4.85
C GLU A 37 7.86 41.30 4.58
N ALA A 38 9.11 41.56 4.96
CA ALA A 38 10.20 40.60 4.84
C ALA A 38 9.98 39.37 5.73
N GLN A 39 9.60 39.55 6.99
CA GLN A 39 9.26 38.44 7.90
C GLN A 39 8.05 37.64 7.40
N ALA A 40 7.01 38.32 6.91
CA ALA A 40 5.84 37.66 6.35
C ALA A 40 6.19 36.81 5.12
N ALA A 41 7.07 37.31 4.24
CA ALA A 41 7.59 36.56 3.12
C ALA A 41 8.41 35.34 3.57
N GLU A 42 9.25 35.49 4.58
CA GLU A 42 10.02 34.37 5.15
C GLU A 42 9.10 33.29 5.72
N PHE A 43 8.12 33.65 6.55
CA PHE A 43 7.14 32.70 7.09
C PHE A 43 6.31 32.03 5.98
N ALA A 44 5.96 32.74 4.92
CA ALA A 44 5.26 32.15 3.78
C ALA A 44 6.11 31.09 3.08
N VAL A 45 7.41 31.34 2.89
CA VAL A 45 8.36 30.36 2.32
C VAL A 45 8.52 29.16 3.25
N GLN A 46 8.71 29.39 4.55
CA GLN A 46 8.85 28.31 5.53
C GLN A 46 7.59 27.45 5.61
N LYS A 47 6.40 28.07 5.60
CA LYS A 47 5.11 27.39 5.56
C LYS A 47 4.98 26.54 4.30
N ALA A 48 5.25 27.10 3.12
CA ALA A 48 5.20 26.35 1.86
C ALA A 48 6.17 25.15 1.88
N ALA A 49 7.38 25.33 2.41
CA ALA A 49 8.35 24.25 2.56
C ALA A 49 7.87 23.16 3.53
N ALA A 50 7.23 23.54 4.64
CA ALA A 50 6.67 22.59 5.60
C ALA A 50 5.49 21.81 5.02
N GLU A 51 4.58 22.49 4.31
CA GLU A 51 3.46 21.87 3.61
C GLU A 51 3.94 20.90 2.53
N GLY A 52 4.99 21.26 1.77
CA GLY A 52 5.61 20.36 0.80
C GLY A 52 6.19 19.09 1.43
N ARG A 53 6.89 19.21 2.57
CA ARG A 53 7.40 18.05 3.33
C ARG A 53 6.27 17.16 3.84
N LEU A 54 5.18 17.76 4.33
CA LEU A 54 4.02 17.03 4.83
C LEU A 54 3.34 16.25 3.70
N GLN A 55 3.16 16.87 2.53
CA GLN A 55 2.62 16.20 1.35
C GLN A 55 3.47 15.00 0.92
N GLU A 56 4.80 15.13 0.96
CA GLU A 56 5.69 14.01 0.61
C GLU A 56 5.57 12.86 1.60
N ARG A 57 5.50 13.14 2.91
CA ARG A 57 5.25 12.11 3.92
C ARG A 57 3.89 11.44 3.75
N PHE A 58 2.84 12.18 3.39
CA PHE A 58 1.55 11.56 3.09
C PHE A 58 1.61 10.64 1.88
N ARG A 59 2.36 10.99 0.83
CA ARG A 59 2.59 10.10 -0.33
C ARG A 59 3.34 8.84 0.06
N GLU A 60 4.39 8.96 0.87
CA GLU A 60 5.14 7.81 1.38
C GLU A 60 4.25 6.88 2.20
N VAL A 61 3.45 7.42 3.13
CA VAL A 61 2.52 6.63 3.95
C VAL A 61 1.51 5.92 3.07
N ALA A 62 0.89 6.61 2.10
CA ALA A 62 -0.06 5.99 1.18
C ALA A 62 0.57 4.83 0.39
N LYS A 63 1.80 5.02 -0.10
CA LYS A 63 2.56 3.96 -0.81
C LYS A 63 2.86 2.77 0.09
N LEU A 64 3.27 3.01 1.34
CA LEU A 64 3.55 1.94 2.31
C LEU A 64 2.27 1.19 2.69
N THR A 65 1.15 1.88 2.87
CA THR A 65 -0.15 1.26 3.12
C THR A 65 -0.55 0.34 1.98
N GLN A 66 -0.38 0.79 0.72
CA GLN A 66 -0.65 -0.06 -0.44
C GLN A 66 0.25 -1.31 -0.47
N LEU A 67 1.55 -1.16 -0.21
CA LEU A 67 2.48 -2.30 -0.18
C LEU A 67 2.14 -3.31 0.92
N ILE A 68 1.69 -2.84 2.10
CA ILE A 68 1.24 -3.73 3.18
C ILE A 68 0.00 -4.49 2.73
N GLN A 69 -0.99 -3.79 2.18
CA GLN A 69 -2.22 -4.41 1.69
C GLN A 69 -1.97 -5.49 0.62
N GLU A 70 -1.06 -5.23 -0.32
CA GLU A 70 -0.66 -6.21 -1.34
C GLU A 70 0.03 -7.44 -0.72
N ARG A 71 0.85 -7.25 0.31
CA ARG A 71 1.52 -8.36 1.02
C ARG A 71 0.53 -9.17 1.85
N ASP A 72 -0.40 -8.52 2.52
CA ASP A 72 -1.43 -9.18 3.32
C ASP A 72 -2.35 -10.03 2.43
N GLN A 73 -2.74 -9.50 1.27
CA GLN A 73 -3.49 -10.28 0.28
C GLN A 73 -2.71 -11.52 -0.16
N ARG A 74 -1.40 -11.38 -0.43
CA ARG A 74 -0.55 -12.52 -0.79
C ARG A 74 -0.46 -13.55 0.34
N LEU A 75 -0.40 -13.12 1.60
CA LEU A 75 -0.40 -14.02 2.74
C LEU A 75 -1.73 -14.78 2.86
N LEU A 76 -2.87 -14.10 2.67
CA LEU A 76 -4.19 -14.73 2.66
C LEU A 76 -4.31 -15.76 1.53
N ASP A 77 -3.84 -15.43 0.32
CA ASP A 77 -3.85 -16.35 -0.80
C ASP A 77 -3.00 -17.59 -0.52
N MET A 78 -1.80 -17.42 0.07
CA MET A 78 -0.92 -18.52 0.47
C MET A 78 -1.54 -19.37 1.60
N GLN A 79 -2.20 -18.76 2.58
CA GLN A 79 -2.92 -19.47 3.63
C GLN A 79 -4.04 -20.32 3.03
N GLY A 80 -4.83 -19.78 2.10
CA GLY A 80 -5.87 -20.52 1.39
C GLY A 80 -5.32 -21.67 0.54
N GLN A 81 -4.11 -21.53 -0.03
CA GLN A 81 -3.41 -22.62 -0.73
C GLN A 81 -2.93 -23.71 0.24
N ILE A 82 -2.35 -23.34 1.38
CA ILE A 82 -1.91 -24.28 2.41
C ILE A 82 -3.10 -25.07 2.95
N GLU A 83 -4.21 -24.38 3.26
CA GLU A 83 -5.42 -25.02 3.75
C GLU A 83 -5.97 -26.02 2.72
N TRP A 84 -6.04 -25.61 1.45
CA TRP A 84 -6.44 -26.49 0.37
C TRP A 84 -5.53 -27.72 0.24
N LEU A 85 -4.20 -27.53 0.28
CA LEU A 85 -3.23 -28.63 0.24
C LEU A 85 -3.42 -29.60 1.41
N CYS A 86 -3.60 -29.09 2.63
CA CYS A 86 -3.87 -29.91 3.82
C CYS A 86 -5.14 -30.75 3.65
N ARG A 87 -6.22 -30.19 3.10
CA ARG A 87 -7.46 -30.93 2.80
C ARG A 87 -7.24 -32.01 1.74
N VAL A 88 -6.52 -31.70 0.66
CA VAL A 88 -6.16 -32.68 -0.37
C VAL A 88 -5.34 -33.82 0.22
N ILE A 89 -4.31 -33.50 1.01
CA ILE A 89 -3.48 -34.51 1.70
C ILE A 89 -4.34 -35.36 2.62
N SER A 90 -5.23 -34.78 3.41
CA SER A 90 -6.16 -35.51 4.28
C SER A 90 -7.05 -36.49 3.51
N VAL A 91 -7.61 -36.07 2.37
CA VAL A 91 -8.43 -36.94 1.50
C VAL A 91 -7.60 -38.04 0.85
N LEU A 92 -6.38 -37.75 0.43
CA LEU A 92 -5.48 -38.72 -0.18
C LEU A 92 -4.93 -39.74 0.83
N THR A 93 -4.85 -39.39 2.11
CA THR A 93 -4.24 -40.23 3.16
C THR A 93 -5.25 -40.93 4.08
N LYS A 94 -6.57 -40.81 3.84
CA LYS A 94 -7.69 -41.22 4.73
C LYS A 94 -7.26 -42.20 5.84
N GLY A 95 -6.89 -41.68 7.02
CA GLY A 95 -6.70 -42.47 8.23
C GLY A 95 -5.26 -42.79 8.69
N PHE A 96 -4.22 -42.14 8.17
CA PHE A 96 -2.85 -42.29 8.71
C PHE A 96 -2.52 -41.32 9.87
N ALA A 97 -3.24 -41.41 10.99
CA ALA A 97 -2.87 -40.81 12.28
C ALA A 97 -3.65 -41.59 13.37
N THR A 98 -3.10 -42.27 14.38
CA THR A 98 -1.84 -42.18 15.15
C THR A 98 -1.53 -43.55 15.81
N SER A 99 -0.98 -44.55 15.11
CA SER A 99 -0.59 -45.82 15.79
C SER A 99 0.52 -46.57 15.06
N ASN A 100 1.43 -47.19 15.81
CA ASN A 100 2.53 -48.02 15.30
C ASN A 100 2.06 -49.18 14.42
N LYS A 101 0.82 -49.66 14.57
CA LYS A 101 0.23 -50.66 13.65
C LYS A 101 -0.07 -50.08 12.27
N ALA A 102 -0.42 -48.79 12.14
CA ALA A 102 -0.66 -48.18 10.83
C ALA A 102 0.62 -48.15 9.97
N ARG A 103 1.80 -48.06 10.60
CA ARG A 103 3.10 -48.16 9.91
C ARG A 103 3.31 -49.50 9.19
N TRP A 104 2.66 -50.58 9.66
CA TRP A 104 2.70 -51.90 9.03
C TRP A 104 1.82 -52.00 7.76
N LEU A 105 0.83 -51.12 7.62
CA LEU A 105 -0.07 -51.05 6.45
C LEU A 105 0.44 -50.06 5.38
N ALA A 106 1.46 -49.25 5.70
CA ALA A 106 2.04 -48.24 4.81
C ALA A 106 2.85 -48.82 3.61
N TRP A 107 2.97 -50.14 3.52
CA TRP A 107 3.72 -50.88 2.51
C TRP A 107 2.79 -51.67 1.60
N ILE A 108 1.47 -51.61 1.81
CA ILE A 108 0.50 -52.06 0.82
C ILE A 108 0.56 -51.06 -0.34
N PRO A 109 1.06 -51.47 -1.53
CA PRO A 109 1.36 -50.54 -2.61
C PRO A 109 0.13 -49.84 -3.20
N ALA A 110 0.39 -48.71 -3.86
CA ALA A 110 -0.48 -47.73 -4.52
C ALA A 110 -1.37 -48.27 -5.68
N TYR A 111 -1.80 -49.53 -5.65
CA TYR A 111 -2.45 -50.19 -6.80
C TYR A 111 -3.98 -50.04 -6.84
N PHE A 112 -4.66 -49.79 -5.71
CA PHE A 112 -6.14 -49.71 -5.67
C PHE A 112 -6.72 -48.28 -5.72
N GLY A 113 -5.89 -47.22 -5.70
CA GLY A 113 -6.36 -45.89 -5.27
C GLY A 113 -6.76 -44.87 -6.34
N HIS A 114 -6.26 -44.95 -7.58
CA HIS A 114 -6.35 -43.80 -8.51
C HIS A 114 -7.79 -43.38 -8.85
N LYS A 115 -8.71 -44.34 -9.05
CA LYS A 115 -10.12 -44.03 -9.38
C LYS A 115 -10.88 -43.47 -8.18
N TRP A 116 -10.63 -44.02 -6.98
CA TRP A 116 -11.31 -43.59 -5.76
C TRP A 116 -10.79 -42.24 -5.24
N GLN A 117 -9.51 -41.94 -5.42
CA GLN A 117 -8.91 -40.65 -5.12
C GLN A 117 -9.54 -39.54 -5.98
N LYS A 118 -9.61 -39.74 -7.31
CA LYS A 118 -10.25 -38.79 -8.24
C LYS A 118 -11.72 -38.55 -7.87
N LYS A 119 -12.46 -39.61 -7.57
CA LYS A 119 -13.87 -39.52 -7.15
C LYS A 119 -14.03 -38.77 -5.82
N SER A 120 -13.22 -39.10 -4.80
CA SER A 120 -13.29 -38.45 -3.49
C SER A 120 -12.94 -36.96 -3.55
N LEU A 121 -11.96 -36.56 -4.37
CA LEU A 121 -11.58 -35.15 -4.55
C LEU A 121 -12.66 -34.33 -5.28
N LYS A 122 -13.33 -34.93 -6.26
CA LYS A 122 -14.48 -34.34 -6.95
C LYS A 122 -15.68 -34.19 -6.01
N GLU A 123 -16.00 -35.22 -5.24
CA GLU A 123 -17.11 -35.20 -4.25
C GLU A 123 -16.90 -34.17 -3.12
N GLN A 124 -15.65 -33.93 -2.71
CA GLN A 124 -15.31 -32.91 -1.71
C GLN A 124 -15.18 -31.50 -2.30
N GLY A 125 -15.43 -31.33 -3.60
CA GLY A 125 -15.28 -30.04 -4.29
C GLY A 125 -13.84 -29.52 -4.33
N LEU A 126 -12.84 -30.36 -4.03
CA LEU A 126 -11.45 -29.94 -3.90
C LEU A 126 -10.72 -29.88 -5.25
N PHE A 127 -10.99 -30.83 -6.14
CA PHE A 127 -10.38 -30.88 -7.47
C PHE A 127 -11.20 -31.78 -8.41
N ASP A 128 -11.54 -31.25 -9.59
CA ASP A 128 -12.14 -32.03 -10.67
C ASP A 128 -11.16 -32.14 -11.85
N HIS A 129 -10.80 -33.38 -12.17
CA HIS A 129 -9.86 -33.71 -13.24
C HIS A 129 -10.41 -33.41 -14.64
N GLU A 130 -11.70 -33.63 -14.87
CA GLU A 130 -12.33 -33.42 -16.18
C GLU A 130 -12.43 -31.93 -16.49
N ASP A 131 -12.88 -31.14 -15.51
CA ASP A 131 -12.96 -29.69 -15.62
C ASP A 131 -11.60 -29.03 -15.81
N TYR A 132 -10.59 -29.48 -15.05
CA TYR A 132 -9.24 -28.91 -15.15
C TYR A 132 -8.63 -29.18 -16.52
N VAL A 133 -8.75 -30.39 -17.06
CA VAL A 133 -8.25 -30.73 -18.39
C VAL A 133 -9.04 -30.05 -19.51
N SER A 134 -10.36 -29.91 -19.36
CA SER A 134 -11.18 -29.15 -20.31
C SER A 134 -10.77 -27.68 -20.35
N THR A 135 -10.38 -27.10 -19.21
CA THR A 135 -9.93 -25.72 -19.11
C THR A 135 -8.48 -25.55 -19.59
N TYR A 136 -7.66 -26.58 -19.39
CA TYR A 136 -6.23 -26.59 -19.69
C TYR A 136 -5.82 -27.80 -20.57
N PRO A 137 -6.11 -27.76 -21.89
CA PRO A 137 -5.82 -28.88 -22.79
C PRO A 137 -4.32 -29.13 -23.02
N ASP A 138 -3.46 -28.17 -22.70
CA ASP A 138 -2.00 -28.32 -22.70
C ASP A 138 -1.52 -29.38 -21.70
N VAL A 139 -2.16 -29.48 -20.54
CA VAL A 139 -1.85 -30.50 -19.51
C VAL A 139 -2.20 -31.91 -20.02
N LEU A 140 -3.31 -32.04 -20.75
CA LEU A 140 -3.69 -33.30 -21.38
C LEU A 140 -2.69 -33.71 -22.46
N ARG A 141 -2.27 -32.77 -23.32
CA ARG A 141 -1.28 -33.02 -24.37
C ARG A 141 0.08 -33.42 -23.80
N ALA A 142 0.45 -32.91 -22.63
CA ALA A 142 1.66 -33.29 -21.93
C ALA A 142 1.60 -34.70 -21.30
N ASN A 143 0.41 -35.34 -21.28
CA ASN A 143 0.16 -36.64 -20.67
C ASN A 143 0.63 -36.73 -19.20
N VAL A 144 0.49 -35.63 -18.46
CA VAL A 144 0.84 -35.52 -17.04
C VAL A 144 -0.43 -35.64 -16.20
N ASP A 145 -0.34 -36.27 -15.02
CA ASP A 145 -1.45 -36.28 -14.07
C ASP A 145 -1.87 -34.83 -13.71
N PRO A 146 -3.13 -34.43 -13.96
CA PRO A 146 -3.59 -33.06 -13.76
C PRO A 146 -3.47 -32.53 -12.33
N LEU A 147 -3.70 -33.39 -11.33
CA LEU A 147 -3.56 -33.00 -9.93
C LEU A 147 -2.09 -32.73 -9.60
N ARG A 148 -1.19 -33.62 -10.03
CA ARG A 148 0.26 -33.42 -9.88
C ARG A 148 0.76 -32.18 -10.61
N HIS A 149 0.27 -31.94 -11.83
CA HIS A 149 0.59 -30.73 -12.58
C HIS A 149 0.11 -29.49 -11.82
N TYR A 150 -1.12 -29.49 -11.33
CA TYR A 150 -1.67 -28.35 -10.61
C TYR A 150 -0.85 -28.00 -9.37
N VAL A 151 -0.53 -29.00 -8.54
CA VAL A 151 0.27 -28.82 -7.32
C VAL A 151 1.69 -28.34 -7.62
N ASN A 152 2.36 -28.89 -8.63
CA ASN A 152 3.77 -28.57 -8.91
C ASN A 152 3.95 -27.28 -9.73
N HIS A 153 3.02 -27.00 -10.64
CA HIS A 153 3.13 -25.96 -11.66
C HIS A 153 1.92 -25.05 -11.70
N GLY A 154 0.70 -25.61 -11.75
CA GLY A 154 -0.53 -24.84 -11.95
C GLY A 154 -0.78 -23.74 -10.91
N ILE A 155 -0.46 -23.97 -9.63
CA ILE A 155 -0.56 -22.95 -8.57
C ILE A 155 0.35 -21.75 -8.85
N LYS A 156 1.60 -21.99 -9.25
CA LYS A 156 2.57 -20.94 -9.57
C LYS A 156 2.23 -20.20 -10.86
N GLU A 157 1.60 -20.91 -11.80
CA GLU A 157 1.11 -20.37 -13.07
C GLU A 157 -0.20 -19.59 -12.93
N GLY A 158 -0.78 -19.51 -11.72
CA GLY A 158 -2.05 -18.80 -11.49
C GLY A 158 -3.27 -19.50 -12.08
N ARG A 159 -3.19 -20.82 -12.33
CA ARG A 159 -4.32 -21.59 -12.85
C ARG A 159 -5.42 -21.71 -11.78
N ILE A 160 -6.65 -21.60 -12.24
CA ILE A 160 -7.83 -21.61 -11.36
C ILE A 160 -8.50 -22.98 -11.47
N ILE A 161 -8.74 -23.60 -10.32
CA ILE A 161 -9.59 -24.78 -10.22
C ILE A 161 -10.98 -24.34 -9.77
N LYS A 162 -12.03 -24.91 -10.37
CA LYS A 162 -13.38 -24.74 -9.85
C LYS A 162 -13.50 -25.56 -8.58
N ARG A 163 -13.68 -24.87 -7.45
CA ARG A 163 -13.96 -25.53 -6.17
C ARG A 163 -15.48 -25.68 -6.04
N GLY A 164 -15.95 -26.89 -5.80
CA GLY A 164 -17.35 -27.14 -5.50
C GLY A 164 -17.69 -26.54 -4.13
N ALA A 165 -18.80 -25.79 -4.06
CA ALA A 165 -19.32 -25.21 -2.83
C ALA A 165 -19.75 -26.27 -1.81
#